data_AF-A0A9D3YKZ6-F1
#
_entry.id   AF-A0A9D3YKZ6-F1
#
_cell.length_a   1.000
_cell.length_b   1.000
_cell.length_c   1.000
_cell.angle_alpha   90.00
_cell.angle_beta   90.00
_cell.angle_gamma   90.00
#
_symmetry.space_group_name_H-M   'P 1'
#
loop_
_entity.id
_entity.type
_entity.pdbx_description
1 polymer ?
#
loop_
_entity_poly.entity_id
_entity_poly.type
_entity_poly.pdbx_seq_one_letter_code
_entity_poly.pdbx_strand_id
1 'polypeptide(L)'
;MLSPVFFNGSLIFSHYKSSFFALVGDCGSLFGPTNGRVTLNSTVRGSRASYSCSPGYFLSGPANRTCQLDNTWSGTTPICNIVG
;
A
#
# COMPACT_ATOMS: atom_id res chain seq x y z
N MET A 1 -13.45 -24.93 -7.31
CA MET A 1 -14.55 -24.99 -6.32
C MET A 1 -14.03 -25.79 -5.14
N LEU A 2 -13.52 -25.12 -4.10
CA LEU A 2 -12.90 -25.82 -2.95
C LEU A 2 -13.79 -25.64 -1.72
N SER A 3 -14.12 -26.78 -1.12
CA SER A 3 -15.22 -26.96 -0.17
C SER A 3 -15.01 -26.24 1.17
N PRO A 4 -16.07 -25.69 1.79
CA PRO A 4 -16.01 -25.06 3.10
C PRO A 4 -15.86 -26.11 4.21
N VAL A 5 -14.98 -25.88 5.18
CA VAL A 5 -14.96 -26.62 6.46
C VAL A 5 -15.68 -25.80 7.52
N PHE A 6 -16.70 -26.39 8.13
CA PHE A 6 -17.53 -25.78 9.16
C PHE A 6 -16.96 -26.09 10.54
N PHE A 7 -16.58 -25.05 11.30
CA PHE A 7 -16.36 -25.17 12.74
C PHE A 7 -17.29 -24.15 13.41
N ASN A 8 -18.31 -24.64 14.12
CA ASN A 8 -19.31 -23.83 14.84
C ASN A 8 -19.96 -22.71 14.02
N GLY A 9 -20.44 -23.02 12.81
CA GLY A 9 -21.36 -22.16 12.07
C GLY A 9 -20.80 -20.87 11.46
N SER A 10 -19.48 -20.63 11.52
CA SER A 10 -18.82 -19.47 10.88
C SER A 10 -17.85 -19.90 9.78
N LEU A 11 -17.89 -19.21 8.63
CA LEU A 11 -16.92 -19.40 7.52
C LEU A 11 -15.59 -18.74 7.90
N ILE A 12 -14.64 -19.52 8.41
CA ILE A 12 -13.31 -19.01 8.79
C ILE A 12 -12.39 -18.97 7.56
N PHE A 13 -12.29 -17.80 6.92
CA PHE A 13 -11.32 -17.49 5.84
C PHE A 13 -9.91 -17.14 6.37
N SER A 14 -9.62 -17.42 7.64
CA SER A 14 -8.52 -16.76 8.37
C SER A 14 -7.13 -17.39 8.15
N HIS A 15 -7.02 -18.63 7.66
CA HIS A 15 -5.71 -19.29 7.47
C HIS A 15 -5.17 -19.33 6.02
N TYR A 16 -6.02 -19.23 4.99
CA TYR A 16 -5.54 -19.20 3.59
C TYR A 16 -5.04 -17.82 3.15
N LYS A 17 -5.50 -16.76 3.82
CA LYS A 17 -5.07 -15.38 3.56
C LYS A 17 -3.60 -15.13 3.92
N SER A 18 -2.95 -16.05 4.64
CA SER A 18 -1.54 -15.97 5.01
C SER A 18 -0.62 -16.62 3.96
N SER A 19 -0.97 -17.79 3.43
CA SER A 19 -0.09 -18.55 2.51
C SER A 19 -0.24 -18.20 1.02
N PHE A 20 -1.33 -17.54 0.61
CA PHE A 20 -1.51 -17.06 -0.77
C PHE A 20 -0.68 -15.79 -1.08
N PHE A 21 -0.45 -14.95 -0.07
CA PHE A 21 0.22 -13.65 -0.23
C PHE A 21 1.74 -13.74 -0.26
N ALA A 22 2.34 -14.85 0.20
CA ALA A 22 3.79 -15.04 0.25
C ALA A 22 4.45 -15.34 -1.12
N LEU A 23 3.67 -15.70 -2.14
CA LEU A 23 4.17 -15.90 -3.52
C LEU A 23 4.21 -14.58 -4.32
N VAL A 24 3.47 -13.57 -3.86
CA VAL A 24 3.40 -12.26 -4.49
C VAL A 24 4.43 -11.37 -3.81
N GLY A 25 5.55 -11.14 -4.50
CA GLY A 25 6.55 -10.18 -4.02
C GLY A 25 5.91 -8.83 -3.69
N ASP A 26 6.34 -8.23 -2.58
CA ASP A 26 5.90 -6.92 -2.14
C ASP A 26 7.04 -5.90 -2.22
N CYS A 27 6.69 -4.62 -2.22
CA CYS A 27 7.63 -3.51 -2.30
C CYS A 27 8.02 -2.93 -0.94
N GLY A 28 7.56 -3.53 0.17
CA GLY A 28 7.74 -3.01 1.51
C GLY A 28 6.86 -1.79 1.83
N SER A 29 6.91 -1.38 3.09
CA SER A 29 6.12 -0.25 3.62
C SER A 29 6.68 1.10 3.16
N LEU A 30 5.78 2.04 2.86
CA LEU A 30 6.11 3.43 2.61
C LEU A 30 5.79 4.29 3.83
N PHE A 31 6.58 5.34 4.02
CA PHE A 31 6.32 6.37 5.02
C PHE A 31 5.84 7.66 4.37
N GLY A 32 5.02 8.41 5.11
CA GLY A 32 4.57 9.73 4.68
C GLY A 32 5.72 10.76 4.73
N PRO A 33 5.73 11.76 3.84
CA PRO A 33 6.68 12.86 3.92
C PRO A 33 6.39 13.75 5.14
N THR A 34 7.38 14.55 5.55
CA THR A 34 7.17 15.60 6.56
C THR A 34 6.04 16.53 6.14
N ASN A 35 5.13 16.87 7.05
CA ASN A 35 3.91 17.65 6.77
C ASN A 35 2.98 17.00 5.72
N GLY A 36 2.98 15.67 5.65
CA GLY A 36 2.06 14.91 4.81
C GLY A 36 1.84 13.50 5.33
N ARG A 37 1.10 12.72 4.53
CA ARG A 37 0.78 11.32 4.81
C ARG A 37 0.79 10.52 3.52
N VAL A 38 1.02 9.22 3.66
CA VAL A 38 0.82 8.23 2.62
C VAL A 38 -0.38 7.35 2.97
N THR A 39 -1.18 7.02 1.97
CA THR A 39 -2.32 6.11 2.09
C THR A 39 -2.06 4.92 1.19
N LEU A 40 -2.15 3.72 1.77
CA LEU A 40 -1.85 2.46 1.11
C LEU A 40 -2.85 1.39 1.55
N ASN A 41 -3.37 0.59 0.61
CA ASN A 41 -4.21 -0.56 0.92
C ASN A 41 -3.42 -1.88 1.03
N SER A 42 -2.33 -2.02 0.28
CA SER A 42 -1.45 -3.21 0.26
C SER A 42 -0.08 -2.86 -0.31
N THR A 43 0.96 -3.64 0.01
CA THR A 43 2.34 -3.45 -0.50
C THR A 43 2.68 -4.41 -1.65
N VAL A 44 1.76 -5.29 -2.07
CA VAL A 44 1.99 -6.29 -3.11
C VAL A 44 2.16 -5.67 -4.49
N ARG A 45 2.85 -6.36 -5.41
CA ARG A 45 2.96 -5.96 -6.84
C ARG A 45 1.62 -5.51 -7.42
N GLY A 46 1.62 -4.36 -8.10
CA GLY A 46 0.45 -3.71 -8.67
C GLY A 46 -0.30 -2.78 -7.71
N SER A 47 0.01 -2.80 -6.41
CA SER A 47 -0.60 -1.88 -5.44
C SER A 47 -0.22 -0.43 -5.69
N ARG A 48 -1.09 0.50 -5.29
CA ARG A 48 -0.87 1.94 -5.41
C ARG A 48 -0.85 2.60 -4.02
N ALA A 49 0.17 3.44 -3.81
CA ALA A 49 0.30 4.36 -2.69
C ALA A 49 -0.06 5.77 -3.16
N SER A 50 -0.80 6.51 -2.34
CA SER A 50 -1.20 7.89 -2.60
C SER A 50 -0.68 8.80 -1.50
N TYR A 51 -0.05 9.90 -1.90
CA TYR A 51 0.52 10.90 -1.01
C TYR A 51 -0.36 12.14 -0.96
N SER A 52 -0.45 12.73 0.22
CA SER A 52 -1.17 13.99 0.44
C SER A 52 -0.44 14.83 1.48
N CYS A 53 -0.46 16.15 1.29
CA CYS A 53 0.12 17.09 2.25
C CYS A 53 -0.93 17.60 3.23
N SER A 54 -0.46 18.06 4.38
CA SER A 54 -1.27 18.80 5.35
C SER A 54 -1.75 20.13 4.75
N PRO A 55 -2.85 20.71 5.28
CA PRO A 55 -3.30 22.04 4.88
C PRO A 55 -2.16 23.08 5.00
N GLY A 56 -2.05 23.98 4.03
CA GLY A 56 -0.96 24.97 3.96
C GLY A 56 0.32 24.45 3.29
N TYR A 57 0.33 23.21 2.77
CA TYR A 57 1.44 22.64 2.03
C TYR A 57 0.99 22.11 0.67
N PHE A 58 1.83 22.25 -0.36
CA PHE A 58 1.64 21.68 -1.68
C PHE A 58 2.58 20.49 -1.90
N LEU A 59 2.08 19.49 -2.64
CA LEU A 59 2.86 18.30 -2.97
C LEU A 59 3.77 18.58 -4.17
N SER A 60 5.07 18.43 -3.98
CA SER A 60 6.08 18.50 -5.02
C SER A 60 6.58 17.09 -5.37
N GLY A 61 6.26 16.64 -6.58
CA GLY A 61 6.60 15.30 -7.07
C GLY A 61 5.36 14.43 -7.33
N PRO A 62 5.55 13.12 -7.53
CA PRO A 62 4.46 12.22 -7.88
C PRO A 62 3.50 11.99 -6.70
N ALA A 63 2.22 12.27 -6.92
CA ALA A 63 1.16 12.02 -5.95
C ALA A 63 0.90 10.53 -5.70
N ASN A 64 1.24 9.67 -6.65
CA ASN A 64 1.01 8.24 -6.56
C ASN A 64 2.26 7.46 -6.89
N ARG A 65 2.49 6.36 -6.17
CA ARG A 65 3.53 5.38 -6.45
C ARG A 65 2.90 4.00 -6.62
N THR A 66 3.44 3.19 -7.51
CA THR A 66 2.95 1.84 -7.81
C THR A 66 4.02 0.83 -7.45
N CYS A 67 3.65 -0.27 -6.81
CA CYS A 67 4.56 -1.37 -6.54
C CYS A 67 4.80 -2.15 -7.83
N GLN A 68 6.03 -2.09 -8.32
CA GLN A 68 6.42 -2.66 -9.61
C GLN A 68 6.79 -4.15 -9.48
N LEU A 69 6.88 -4.84 -10.62
CA LEU A 69 7.20 -6.27 -10.68
C LEU A 69 8.59 -6.61 -10.11
N ASP A 70 9.51 -5.63 -10.10
CA ASP A 70 10.85 -5.73 -9.53
C ASP A 70 10.90 -5.52 -8.01
N ASN A 71 9.74 -5.49 -7.33
CA ASN A 71 9.61 -5.25 -5.90
C ASN A 71 10.05 -3.86 -5.46
N THR A 72 10.02 -2.87 -6.35
CA THR A 72 10.30 -1.48 -6.00
C THR A 72 9.10 -0.57 -6.20
N TRP A 73 8.98 0.46 -5.36
CA TRP A 73 7.99 1.52 -5.55
C TRP A 73 8.41 2.45 -6.67
N SER A 74 7.55 2.65 -7.67
CA SER A 74 7.81 3.54 -8.80
C SER A 74 8.11 4.98 -8.35
N GLY A 75 9.02 5.66 -9.03
CA GLY A 75 9.33 7.07 -8.79
C GLY A 75 10.00 7.31 -7.43
N THR A 76 9.88 8.53 -6.92
CA THR A 76 10.51 8.97 -5.66
C THR A 76 9.46 9.41 -4.65
N THR A 77 9.84 9.45 -3.37
CA THR A 77 8.96 9.99 -2.32
C THR A 77 8.78 11.49 -2.54
N PRO A 78 7.54 11.99 -2.67
CA PRO A 78 7.29 13.42 -2.88
C PRO A 78 7.59 14.23 -1.60
N ILE A 79 7.74 15.54 -1.76
CA ILE A 79 8.02 16.47 -0.67
C ILE A 79 6.82 17.41 -0.51
N CYS A 80 6.45 17.73 0.74
CA CYS A 80 5.45 18.74 1.03
C CYS A 80 6.12 20.09 1.31
N ASN A 81 5.92 21.04 0.40
CA ASN A 81 6.47 22.40 0.50
C ASN A 81 5.41 23.36 1.01
N ILE A 82 5.79 24.34 1.82
CA ILE A 82 4.85 25.33 2.35
C ILE A 82 4.27 26.18 1.21
N VAL A 83 2.94 26.39 1.25
CA VAL A 83 2.27 27.36 0.39
C VAL A 83 2.47 28.72 1.06
N GLY A 84 3.27 29.58 0.42
CA GLY A 84 3.51 30.96 0.87
C GLY A 84 2.33 31.87 0.63
#